data_AF-A0AAN8GWM4-F1
#
_entry.id   AF-A0AAN8GWM4-F1
#
_cell.length_a   1.000
_cell.length_b   1.000
_cell.length_c   1.000
_cell.angle_alpha   90.00
_cell.angle_beta   90.00
_cell.angle_gamma   90.00
#
_symmetry.space_group_name_H-M   'P 1'
#
loop_
_entity.id
_entity.type
_entity.pdbx_description
1 polymer ?
#
loop_
_entity_poly.entity_id
_entity_poly.type
_entity_poly.pdbx_seq_one_letter_code
_entity_poly.pdbx_strand_id
1 'polypeptide(L)'
;MLHSMGNIHGCSLSLVFAFCLALIVLLSNGYSEASIYNMKGICSYKDKHYKPGETFRRGCDKCFCHDFGSYCFAPMKPTSWPKKCRRLRTECGYTVVYKENPLVECRAYSWIG
;
A
#
# COMPACT_ATOMS: atom_id res chain seq x y z
N MET A 1 -68.32 22.25 28.67
CA MET A 1 -67.97 21.15 27.75
C MET A 1 -66.95 21.73 26.77
N LEU A 2 -65.66 21.82 27.11
CA LEU A 2 -64.57 20.83 27.10
C LEU A 2 -64.29 20.14 25.74
N HIS A 3 -63.02 20.29 25.31
CA HIS A 3 -62.25 19.53 24.30
C HIS A 3 -62.62 19.70 22.82
N SER A 4 -61.71 19.79 21.85
CA SER A 4 -60.24 19.70 21.82
C SER A 4 -59.80 20.21 20.43
N MET A 5 -58.78 21.08 20.38
CA MET A 5 -58.12 21.45 19.13
C MET A 5 -57.22 20.27 18.69
N GLY A 6 -57.76 19.42 17.82
CA GLY A 6 -57.09 18.24 17.25
C GLY A 6 -56.08 18.64 16.16
N ASN A 7 -54.82 18.52 16.53
CA ASN A 7 -53.57 18.72 15.80
C ASN A 7 -53.50 18.03 14.40
N ILE A 8 -53.57 18.79 13.31
CA ILE A 8 -53.42 18.31 11.90
C ILE A 8 -51.94 18.34 11.43
N HIS A 9 -50.98 18.72 12.29
CA HIS A 9 -49.57 18.87 11.90
C HIS A 9 -48.73 17.58 11.92
N GLY A 10 -49.25 16.44 12.39
CA GLY A 10 -48.47 15.20 12.56
C GLY A 10 -48.23 14.38 11.28
N CYS A 11 -49.13 14.47 10.29
CA CYS A 11 -49.09 13.64 9.08
C CYS A 11 -48.12 14.20 8.03
N SER A 12 -48.10 15.53 7.89
CA SER A 12 -47.16 16.23 6.99
C SER A 12 -45.72 16.11 7.47
N LEU A 13 -45.49 16.17 8.79
CA LEU A 13 -44.13 16.09 9.35
C LEU A 13 -43.55 14.69 9.14
N SER A 14 -44.36 13.64 9.32
CA SER A 14 -43.96 12.25 9.10
C SER A 14 -43.59 11.96 7.64
N LEU A 15 -44.35 12.52 6.69
CA LEU A 15 -44.03 12.41 5.26
C LEU A 15 -42.76 13.19 4.90
N VAL A 16 -42.59 14.39 5.43
CA VAL A 16 -41.37 15.19 5.23
C VAL A 16 -40.15 14.48 5.83
N PHE A 17 -40.26 13.86 7.01
CA PHE A 17 -39.20 13.05 7.60
C PHE A 17 -38.88 11.81 6.75
N ALA A 18 -39.89 11.11 6.24
CA ALA A 18 -39.69 9.96 5.35
C ALA A 18 -39.01 10.36 4.04
N PHE A 19 -39.40 11.49 3.44
CA PHE A 19 -38.75 12.06 2.26
C PHE A 19 -37.32 12.52 2.55
N CYS A 20 -37.08 13.16 3.70
CA CYS A 20 -35.74 13.56 4.14
C CYS A 20 -34.84 12.35 4.35
N LEU A 21 -35.33 11.29 5.02
CA LEU A 21 -34.56 10.06 5.22
C LEU A 21 -34.29 9.36 3.88
N ALA A 22 -35.27 9.32 2.96
CA ALA A 22 -35.08 8.79 1.62
C ALA A 22 -34.04 9.60 0.83
N LEU A 23 -34.08 10.93 0.91
CA LEU A 23 -33.09 11.83 0.29
C LEU A 23 -31.70 11.64 0.90
N ILE A 24 -31.59 11.51 2.22
CA ILE A 24 -30.32 11.25 2.91
C ILE A 24 -29.74 9.90 2.48
N VAL A 25 -30.57 8.86 2.36
CA VAL A 25 -30.15 7.53 1.87
C VAL A 25 -29.72 7.59 0.40
N LEU A 26 -30.44 8.34 -0.44
CA LEU A 26 -30.07 8.57 -1.84
C LEU A 26 -28.77 9.37 -1.98
N LEU A 27 -28.50 10.30 -1.05
CA LEU A 27 -27.25 11.07 -1.01
C LEU A 27 -26.07 10.26 -0.44
N SER A 28 -26.32 9.36 0.52
CA SER A 28 -25.26 8.49 1.09
C SER A 28 -24.86 7.34 0.16
N ASN A 29 -25.72 6.95 -0.78
CA ASN A 29 -25.40 5.99 -1.84
C ASN A 29 -24.38 6.55 -2.86
N GLY A 30 -23.98 7.82 -2.71
CA GLY A 30 -22.95 8.50 -3.48
C GLY A 30 -21.51 8.25 -3.01
N TYR A 31 -21.25 7.39 -2.00
CA TYR A 31 -19.91 6.80 -1.85
C TYR A 31 -19.71 5.78 -2.98
N SER A 32 -19.53 6.32 -4.18
CA SER A 32 -19.22 5.59 -5.39
C SER A 32 -18.01 4.72 -5.14
N GLU A 33 -17.97 3.53 -5.76
CA GLU A 33 -16.79 2.67 -5.74
C GLU A 33 -15.51 3.44 -6.15
N ALA A 34 -15.67 4.50 -6.96
CA ALA A 34 -14.65 5.49 -7.29
C ALA A 34 -13.94 6.14 -6.08
N SER A 35 -14.67 6.43 -5.00
CA SER A 35 -14.09 6.99 -3.77
C SER A 35 -13.31 5.97 -2.94
N ILE A 36 -13.67 4.69 -3.03
CA ILE A 36 -12.92 3.58 -2.39
C ILE A 36 -11.64 3.28 -3.17
N TYR A 37 -11.63 3.40 -4.49
CA TYR A 37 -10.39 3.29 -5.28
C TYR A 37 -9.39 4.41 -4.95
N ASN A 38 -9.86 5.57 -4.45
CA ASN A 38 -8.98 6.68 -4.05
C ASN A 38 -8.32 6.45 -2.67
N MET A 39 -8.88 5.60 -1.80
CA MET A 39 -8.22 5.18 -0.55
C MET A 39 -7.30 3.97 -0.70
N LYS A 40 -7.44 3.22 -1.80
CA LYS A 40 -6.57 2.10 -2.16
C LYS A 40 -5.24 2.70 -2.63
N GLY A 41 -4.21 2.65 -1.79
CA GLY A 41 -2.88 3.19 -2.10
C GLY A 41 -2.42 2.87 -3.53
N ILE A 42 -1.73 3.82 -4.15
CA ILE A 42 -1.41 3.83 -5.59
C ILE A 42 -0.71 2.56 -6.07
N CYS A 43 0.06 1.89 -5.20
CA CYS A 43 0.67 0.60 -5.51
C CYS A 43 -0.06 -0.54 -4.78
N SER A 44 -0.35 -1.62 -5.50
CA SER A 44 -0.92 -2.84 -4.93
C SER A 44 0.04 -4.02 -5.10
N TYR A 45 0.33 -4.75 -4.02
CA TYR A 45 1.12 -5.98 -4.07
C TYR A 45 0.67 -6.97 -2.98
N LYS A 46 0.32 -8.21 -3.39
CA LYS A 46 -0.14 -9.29 -2.50
C LYS A 46 -1.23 -8.82 -1.52
N ASP A 47 -2.28 -8.23 -2.07
CA ASP A 47 -3.46 -7.74 -1.33
C ASP A 47 -3.16 -6.62 -0.32
N LYS A 48 -1.94 -6.08 -0.33
CA LYS A 48 -1.56 -4.87 0.42
C LYS A 48 -1.46 -3.67 -0.51
N HIS A 49 -1.91 -2.53 0.01
CA HIS A 49 -1.84 -1.25 -0.66
C HIS A 49 -0.76 -0.39 -0.04
N TYR A 50 0.00 0.28 -0.91
CA TYR A 50 1.10 1.14 -0.56
C TYR A 50 0.85 2.54 -1.11
N LYS A 51 1.05 3.55 -0.28
CA LYS A 51 1.00 4.95 -0.64
C LYS A 51 2.33 5.40 -1.24
N PRO A 52 2.34 6.49 -2.04
CA PRO A 52 3.57 7.11 -2.49
C PRO A 52 4.54 7.39 -1.33
N GLY A 53 5.82 7.08 -1.54
CA GLY A 53 6.88 7.15 -0.53
C GLY A 53 7.08 5.87 0.29
N GLU A 54 6.11 4.95 0.30
CA GLU A 54 6.27 3.67 0.99
C GLU A 54 7.16 2.71 0.20
N THR A 55 7.79 1.78 0.93
CA THR A 55 8.62 0.73 0.35
C THR A 55 8.11 -0.65 0.72
N PHE A 56 8.30 -1.61 -0.16
CA PHE A 56 7.92 -2.99 0.07
C PHE A 56 8.88 -3.96 -0.59
N ARG A 57 8.85 -5.22 -0.15
CA ARG A 57 9.64 -6.30 -0.76
C ARG A 57 8.79 -7.15 -1.68
N ARG A 58 9.24 -7.31 -2.93
CA ARG A 58 8.71 -8.26 -3.90
C ARG A 58 9.73 -9.38 -4.07
N GLY A 59 9.62 -10.41 -3.25
CA GLY A 59 10.72 -11.37 -3.11
C GLY A 59 11.96 -10.68 -2.53
N CYS A 60 13.09 -10.75 -3.23
CA CYS A 60 14.32 -10.06 -2.83
C CYS A 60 14.43 -8.63 -3.38
N ASP A 61 13.53 -8.22 -4.26
CA ASP A 61 13.57 -6.87 -4.84
C ASP A 61 12.99 -5.86 -3.83
N LYS A 62 13.68 -4.73 -3.68
CA LYS A 62 13.20 -3.59 -2.89
C LYS A 62 12.44 -2.65 -3.82
N CYS A 63 11.14 -2.53 -3.61
CA CYS A 63 10.26 -1.68 -4.38
C CYS A 63 9.94 -0.38 -3.64
N PHE A 64 9.84 0.71 -4.39
CA PHE A 64 9.44 2.04 -3.96
C PHE A 64 8.14 2.41 -4.66
N CYS A 65 7.13 2.83 -3.89
CA CYS A 65 5.87 3.29 -4.45
C CYS A 65 5.94 4.80 -4.74
N HIS A 66 5.51 5.18 -5.93
CA HIS A 66 5.40 6.55 -6.41
C HIS A 66 3.96 6.83 -6.84
N ASP A 67 3.68 8.09 -7.20
CA ASP A 67 2.34 8.54 -7.61
C ASP A 67 1.82 7.86 -8.89
N PHE A 68 2.69 7.25 -9.68
CA PHE A 68 2.34 6.61 -10.94
C PHE A 68 2.60 5.10 -10.95
N GLY A 69 2.93 4.50 -9.81
CA GLY A 69 3.21 3.07 -9.68
C GLY A 69 4.46 2.78 -8.87
N SER A 70 4.95 1.53 -8.94
CA SER A 70 6.12 1.08 -8.17
C SER A 70 7.34 0.81 -9.04
N TYR A 71 8.52 1.21 -8.59
CA TYR A 71 9.81 0.84 -9.18
C TYR A 71 10.58 -0.07 -8.23
N CYS A 72 11.20 -1.14 -8.74
CA CYS A 72 11.88 -2.15 -7.92
C CYS A 72 13.36 -2.30 -8.29
N PHE A 73 14.21 -2.44 -7.27
CA PHE A 73 15.63 -2.71 -7.39
C PHE A 73 15.95 -4.13 -6.94
N ALA A 74 16.65 -4.89 -7.79
CA ALA A 74 17.19 -6.18 -7.41
C ALA A 74 18.37 -6.03 -6.44
N PRO A 75 18.70 -7.06 -5.64
CA PRO A 75 19.91 -7.06 -4.85
C PRO A 75 21.17 -6.91 -5.72
N MET A 76 22.06 -6.00 -5.31
CA MET A 76 23.31 -5.79 -6.04
C MET A 76 24.14 -7.07 -6.10
N LYS A 77 24.74 -7.32 -7.25
CA LYS A 77 25.66 -8.43 -7.49
C LYS A 77 27.10 -7.90 -7.60
N PRO A 78 28.04 -8.41 -6.79
CA PRO A 78 29.44 -8.03 -6.94
C PRO A 78 29.96 -8.57 -8.27
N THR A 79 30.81 -7.80 -8.94
CA THR A 79 31.38 -8.16 -10.25
C THR A 79 32.90 -8.30 -10.22
N SER A 80 33.59 -7.71 -9.24
CA SER A 80 35.03 -7.89 -9.06
C SER A 80 35.48 -7.82 -7.60
N TRP A 81 36.54 -8.57 -7.27
CA TRP A 81 37.10 -8.70 -5.92
C TRP A 81 38.53 -9.32 -5.97
N PRO A 82 39.31 -9.31 -4.88
CA PRO A 82 40.64 -9.94 -4.85
C PRO A 82 40.60 -11.44 -5.15
N LYS A 83 41.64 -11.99 -5.80
CA LYS A 83 41.73 -13.43 -6.15
C LYS A 83 41.58 -14.40 -4.96
N LYS A 84 41.98 -13.99 -3.75
CA LYS A 84 41.84 -14.76 -2.50
C LYS A 84 40.41 -14.84 -1.96
N CYS A 85 39.47 -14.11 -2.57
CA CYS A 85 38.09 -14.04 -2.13
C CYS A 85 37.16 -14.76 -3.11
N ARG A 86 35.96 -15.08 -2.64
CA ARG A 86 34.87 -15.64 -3.44
C ARG A 86 33.54 -15.00 -3.05
N ARG A 87 32.60 -15.01 -3.99
CA ARG A 87 31.22 -14.59 -3.74
C ARG A 87 30.46 -15.69 -3.00
N LEU A 88 29.74 -15.33 -1.95
CA LEU A 88 28.81 -16.17 -1.21
C LEU A 88 27.39 -15.63 -1.40
N ARG A 89 26.45 -16.51 -1.76
CA ARG A 89 25.04 -16.16 -1.92
C ARG A 89 24.38 -16.11 -0.53
N THR A 90 23.66 -15.03 -0.24
CA THR A 90 22.83 -14.89 0.95
C THR A 90 21.35 -15.03 0.59
N GLU A 91 20.45 -14.89 1.56
CA GLU A 91 19.00 -14.97 1.35
C GLU A 91 18.53 -14.03 0.22
N CYS A 92 18.91 -12.76 0.28
CA CYS A 92 18.55 -11.74 -0.70
C CYS A 92 19.74 -10.89 -1.14
N GLY A 93 20.84 -11.53 -1.51
CA GLY A 93 21.99 -10.84 -2.05
C GLY A 93 23.26 -11.68 -2.12
N TYR A 94 24.38 -10.99 -2.02
CA TYR A 94 25.70 -11.58 -2.07
C TYR A 94 26.63 -10.85 -1.10
N THR A 95 27.46 -11.61 -0.41
CA THR A 95 28.65 -11.08 0.26
C THR A 95 29.88 -11.63 -0.45
N VAL A 96 31.01 -10.96 -0.33
CA VAL A 96 32.30 -11.47 -0.79
C VAL A 96 33.10 -11.82 0.45
N VAL A 97 33.62 -13.04 0.52
CA VAL A 97 34.31 -13.57 1.70
C VAL A 97 35.64 -14.19 1.31
N TYR A 98 36.53 -14.38 2.28
CA TYR A 98 37.77 -15.11 2.06
C TYR A 98 37.48 -16.57 1.69
N LYS A 99 38.30 -17.14 0.79
CA LYS A 99 38.17 -18.55 0.41
C LYS A 99 38.49 -19.46 1.60
N GLU A 100 39.51 -19.09 2.37
CA GLU A 100 40.06 -19.84 3.48
C GLU A 100 39.19 -19.74 4.74
N ASN A 101 38.56 -18.58 4.96
CA ASN A 101 37.64 -18.36 6.08
C ASN A 101 36.38 -17.61 5.63
N PRO A 102 35.29 -18.33 5.30
CA PRO A 102 34.05 -17.73 4.81
C PRO A 102 33.29 -16.88 5.83
N LEU A 103 33.69 -16.87 7.11
CA LEU A 103 33.11 -16.02 8.14
C LEU A 103 33.64 -14.58 8.09
N VAL A 104 34.73 -14.35 7.35
CA VAL A 104 35.37 -13.03 7.21
C VAL A 104 35.06 -12.46 5.83
N GLU A 105 34.54 -11.24 5.82
CA GLU A 105 34.21 -10.54 4.58
C GLU A 105 35.44 -9.91 3.89
N CYS A 106 35.39 -9.86 2.57
CA CYS A 106 36.29 -9.15 1.69
C CYS A 106 35.58 -7.96 1.06
N ARG A 107 36.33 -6.89 0.79
CA ARG A 107 35.84 -5.78 -0.03
C ARG A 107 35.78 -6.18 -1.51
N ALA A 108 34.60 -6.09 -2.11
CA ALA A 108 34.44 -6.09 -3.56
C ALA A 108 34.76 -4.70 -4.14
N TYR A 109 35.33 -4.64 -5.34
CA TYR A 109 35.70 -3.38 -5.98
C TYR A 109 34.56 -2.78 -6.81
N SER A 110 33.69 -3.64 -7.36
CA SER A 110 32.57 -3.22 -8.20
C SER A 110 31.32 -4.05 -7.98
N TRP A 111 30.18 -3.40 -8.17
CA TRP A 111 28.85 -3.97 -8.00
C TRP A 111 27.96 -3.53 -9.15
N ILE A 112 27.00 -4.37 -9.53
CA ILE A 112 25.95 -4.05 -10.51
C ILE A 112 24.59 -4.30 -9.87
N GLY A 113 23.65 -3.37 -10.10
CA GLY A 113 22.26 -3.43 -9.64
C GLY A 113 21.30 -3.66 -10.79
#